data_AF-A0A397FT52-F1
#
_entry.id   AF-A0A397FT52-F1
#
_cell.length_a   1.000
_cell.length_b   1.000
_cell.length_c   1.000
_cell.angle_alpha   90.00
_cell.angle_beta   90.00
_cell.angle_gamma   90.00
#
_symmetry.space_group_name_H-M   'P 1'
#
loop_
_entity.id
_entity.type
_entity.pdbx_description
1 polymer ?
#
loop_
_entity_poly.entity_id
_entity_poly.type
_entity_poly.pdbx_seq_one_letter_code
_entity_poly.pdbx_strand_id
1 'polypeptide(L)'
;MKFSITTINNNTIKYQFTKSDNSKLTQKDFINLLKEGGQEITEALKHANSQLKSAYFWECPPITKNTLNKPFECVVIKSKSLDGITPNHSPFQKHINDKKNSFTSNSGNILIIPLPEKNENNEELDYKNLTSFIQNVPDTSEQKQTFWQEVAHQLEANLESNNPRWLSTHGLGISWLHVRIDKQPIYYSWNEYKQFTEDDNKDSQNDKDGKLPDDNKDSQNDKDGKLPIPNNNQPPVNQDKKPNLPTEENPSFSNNNSDSPTPTGYNSKKLKPDKKDEKPNFENDSTNQKIQEVKQTNSDSSQPTNSNSLLWIVGISGGVLVAIGLGIFFWLRKKK
;
A
#
# COMPACT_ATOMS: atom_id res chain seq x y z
N MET A 1 -14.02 -11.62 2.42
CA MET A 1 -13.81 -11.59 3.89
C MET A 1 -14.41 -10.30 4.46
N LYS A 2 -14.17 -9.91 5.72
CA LYS A 2 -14.60 -8.60 6.28
C LYS A 2 -13.48 -7.95 7.08
N PHE A 3 -13.53 -6.63 7.25
CA PHE A 3 -12.71 -5.91 8.22
C PHE A 3 -13.58 -5.17 9.23
N SER A 4 -13.12 -5.11 10.48
CA SER A 4 -13.61 -4.21 11.52
C SER A 4 -12.66 -3.03 11.66
N ILE A 5 -13.20 -1.91 12.15
CA ILE A 5 -12.51 -0.63 12.27
C ILE A 5 -12.47 -0.25 13.74
N THR A 6 -11.30 0.16 14.23
CA THR A 6 -11.16 0.86 15.51
C THR A 6 -10.50 2.20 15.26
N THR A 7 -11.27 3.28 15.39
CA THR A 7 -10.74 4.65 15.38
C THR A 7 -10.03 4.88 16.71
N ILE A 8 -8.71 4.91 16.69
CA ILE A 8 -7.88 5.15 17.87
C ILE A 8 -7.93 6.64 18.27
N ASN A 9 -7.88 7.51 17.25
CA ASN A 9 -8.02 8.96 17.37
C ASN A 9 -8.31 9.56 15.98
N ASN A 10 -8.49 10.89 15.89
CA ASN A 10 -8.82 11.60 14.64
C ASN A 10 -7.79 11.44 13.49
N ASN A 11 -6.60 10.93 13.77
CA ASN A 11 -5.51 10.72 12.82
C ASN A 11 -5.15 9.24 12.62
N THR A 12 -5.72 8.30 13.38
CA THR A 12 -5.27 6.89 13.40
C THR A 12 -6.45 5.92 13.38
N ILE A 13 -6.45 5.03 12.38
CA ILE A 13 -7.44 3.96 12.24
C ILE A 13 -6.70 2.62 12.26
N LYS A 14 -7.13 1.72 13.15
CA LYS A 14 -6.69 0.33 13.20
C LYS A 14 -7.72 -0.56 12.50
N TYR A 15 -7.24 -1.46 11.64
CA TYR A 15 -8.04 -2.46 10.93
C TYR A 15 -7.73 -3.85 11.44
N GLN A 16 -8.77 -4.63 11.72
CA GLN A 16 -8.70 -6.05 12.04
C GLN A 16 -9.56 -6.81 11.03
N PHE A 17 -9.14 -8.02 10.66
CA PHE A 17 -9.79 -8.77 9.57
C PHE A 17 -10.39 -10.09 10.07
N THR A 18 -11.52 -10.47 9.50
CA THR A 18 -12.21 -11.73 9.80
C THR A 18 -12.58 -12.50 8.53
N LYS A 19 -12.50 -13.82 8.62
CA LYS A 19 -12.90 -14.74 7.54
C LYS A 19 -14.43 -14.80 7.45
N SER A 20 -14.96 -15.48 6.44
CA SER A 20 -16.40 -15.58 6.19
C SER A 20 -17.19 -16.29 7.31
N ASP A 21 -16.53 -17.09 8.15
CA ASP A 21 -17.07 -17.74 9.36
C ASP A 21 -16.98 -16.84 10.62
N ASN A 22 -16.50 -15.60 10.48
CA ASN A 22 -16.17 -14.64 11.54
C ASN A 22 -14.97 -15.00 12.43
N SER A 23 -14.21 -16.06 12.12
CA SER A 23 -12.91 -16.31 12.76
C SER A 23 -11.92 -15.18 12.41
N LYS A 24 -10.94 -14.93 13.30
CA LYS A 24 -9.89 -13.94 13.05
C LYS A 24 -9.02 -14.39 11.88
N LEU A 25 -8.73 -13.46 10.97
CA LEU A 25 -7.77 -13.64 9.89
C LEU A 25 -6.36 -13.60 10.50
N THR A 26 -5.51 -14.59 10.20
CA THR A 26 -4.14 -14.68 10.76
C THR A 26 -3.09 -13.99 9.88
N GLN A 27 -1.88 -13.75 10.40
CA GLN A 27 -0.77 -13.21 9.60
C GLN A 27 -0.49 -14.07 8.34
N LYS A 28 -0.66 -15.40 8.43
CA LYS A 28 -0.57 -16.31 7.28
C LYS A 28 -1.69 -16.10 6.26
N ASP A 29 -2.93 -15.95 6.74
CA ASP A 29 -4.07 -15.68 5.86
C ASP A 29 -3.90 -14.33 5.14
N PHE A 30 -3.33 -13.32 5.81
CA PHE A 30 -3.03 -12.02 5.20
C PHE A 30 -2.01 -12.15 4.06
N ILE A 31 -0.93 -12.90 4.26
CA ILE A 31 0.05 -13.17 3.20
C ILE A 31 -0.62 -13.87 2.00
N ASN A 32 -1.50 -14.84 2.23
CA ASN A 32 -2.26 -15.48 1.16
C ASN A 32 -3.23 -14.52 0.45
N LEU A 33 -3.93 -13.67 1.21
CA LEU A 33 -4.82 -12.64 0.67
C LEU A 33 -4.08 -11.65 -0.25
N LEU A 34 -2.84 -11.30 0.08
CA LEU A 34 -1.98 -10.51 -0.81
C LEU A 34 -1.56 -11.29 -2.07
N LYS A 35 -1.25 -12.59 -1.98
CA LYS A 35 -0.98 -13.46 -3.15
C LYS A 35 -2.20 -13.61 -4.08
N GLU A 36 -3.40 -13.53 -3.51
CA GLU A 36 -4.67 -13.53 -4.26
C GLU A 36 -5.02 -12.15 -4.86
N GLY A 37 -4.16 -11.13 -4.65
CA GLY A 37 -4.28 -9.81 -5.26
C GLY A 37 -4.69 -8.68 -4.32
N GLY A 38 -4.87 -8.96 -3.02
CA GLY A 38 -5.04 -7.91 -2.02
C GLY A 38 -6.35 -7.13 -2.12
N GLN A 39 -7.45 -7.77 -2.54
CA GLN A 39 -8.74 -7.07 -2.69
C GLN A 39 -9.23 -6.47 -1.36
N GLU A 40 -9.30 -7.25 -0.27
CA GLU A 40 -9.79 -6.72 1.01
C GLU A 40 -8.90 -5.66 1.65
N ILE A 41 -7.56 -5.76 1.50
CA ILE A 41 -6.68 -4.68 1.98
C ILE A 41 -6.86 -3.42 1.12
N THR A 42 -7.09 -3.57 -0.19
CA THR A 42 -7.41 -2.44 -1.08
C THR A 42 -8.73 -1.77 -0.68
N GLU A 43 -9.77 -2.52 -0.33
CA GLU A 43 -11.03 -1.95 0.17
C GLU A 43 -10.89 -1.29 1.55
N ALA A 44 -10.08 -1.85 2.46
CA ALA A 44 -9.76 -1.20 3.74
C ALA A 44 -8.98 0.13 3.53
N LEU A 45 -8.10 0.19 2.54
CA LEU A 45 -7.35 1.40 2.17
C LEU A 45 -8.22 2.43 1.42
N LYS A 46 -9.18 2.00 0.57
CA LYS A 46 -10.21 2.90 0.01
C LYS A 46 -11.06 3.53 1.12
N HIS A 47 -11.45 2.74 2.12
CA HIS A 47 -12.11 3.26 3.32
C HIS A 47 -11.21 4.26 4.07
N ALA A 48 -9.92 3.96 4.27
CA ALA A 48 -8.97 4.89 4.88
C ALA A 48 -8.87 6.23 4.12
N ASN A 49 -8.76 6.20 2.79
CA ASN A 49 -8.75 7.40 1.93
C ASN A 49 -9.99 8.28 2.20
N SER A 50 -11.18 7.65 2.23
CA SER A 50 -12.46 8.33 2.44
C SER A 50 -12.59 8.97 3.84
N GLN A 51 -12.15 8.27 4.89
CA GLN A 51 -12.25 8.76 6.27
C GLN A 51 -11.22 9.83 6.60
N LEU A 52 -9.94 9.59 6.27
CA LEU A 52 -8.85 10.49 6.69
C LEU A 52 -8.76 11.74 5.83
N LYS A 53 -9.22 11.70 4.57
CA LYS A 53 -9.18 12.81 3.59
C LYS A 53 -7.81 13.50 3.52
N SER A 54 -6.76 12.69 3.57
CA SER A 54 -5.36 13.06 3.66
C SER A 54 -4.54 11.79 3.52
N ALA A 55 -3.32 11.93 3.03
CA ALA A 55 -2.35 10.85 2.92
C ALA A 55 -1.96 10.28 4.28
N TYR A 56 -1.50 9.03 4.30
CA TYR A 56 -1.17 8.32 5.53
C TYR A 56 0.04 7.38 5.36
N PHE A 57 0.67 7.08 6.49
CA PHE A 57 1.52 5.91 6.65
C PHE A 57 0.63 4.68 6.83
N TRP A 58 1.12 3.51 6.41
CA TRP A 58 0.50 2.22 6.66
C TRP A 58 1.53 1.31 7.31
N GLU A 59 1.16 0.66 8.41
CA GLU A 59 2.09 -0.09 9.26
C GLU A 59 1.42 -1.39 9.74
N CYS A 60 2.15 -2.50 9.63
CA CYS A 60 1.76 -3.80 10.19
C CYS A 60 2.60 -4.15 11.43
N PRO A 61 2.08 -4.99 12.34
CA PRO A 61 2.86 -5.63 13.40
C PRO A 61 4.11 -6.37 12.85
N PRO A 62 5.12 -6.65 13.70
CA PRO A 62 6.21 -7.55 13.32
C PRO A 62 5.69 -8.94 12.96
N ILE A 63 6.27 -9.53 11.90
CA ILE A 63 5.92 -10.85 11.38
C ILE A 63 7.14 -11.77 11.40
N THR A 64 7.00 -12.97 11.93
CA THR A 64 7.95 -14.10 11.82
C THR A 64 7.24 -15.34 11.29
N LYS A 65 8.00 -16.42 11.00
CA LYS A 65 7.43 -17.75 10.75
C LYS A 65 6.70 -18.33 11.96
N ASN A 66 7.05 -17.89 13.18
CA ASN A 66 6.37 -18.31 14.40
C ASN A 66 5.02 -17.59 14.53
N THR A 67 4.97 -16.26 14.41
CA THR A 67 3.74 -15.46 14.60
C THR A 67 2.69 -15.62 13.50
N LEU A 68 2.92 -16.47 12.49
CA LEU A 68 2.01 -16.69 11.35
C LEU A 68 0.56 -17.03 11.75
N ASN A 69 0.36 -17.68 12.91
CA ASN A 69 -0.97 -18.01 13.43
C ASN A 69 -1.62 -16.87 14.25
N LYS A 70 -0.86 -15.82 14.66
CA LYS A 70 -1.41 -14.68 15.39
C LYS A 70 -2.42 -13.93 14.49
N PRO A 71 -3.48 -13.33 15.06
CA PRO A 71 -4.39 -12.46 14.32
C PRO A 71 -3.66 -11.33 13.58
N PHE A 72 -4.10 -11.04 12.36
CA PHE A 72 -3.59 -9.93 11.56
C PHE A 72 -4.38 -8.65 11.83
N GLU A 73 -3.63 -7.57 11.99
CA GLU A 73 -4.13 -6.19 12.00
C GLU A 73 -3.12 -5.27 11.31
N CYS A 74 -3.56 -4.07 10.94
CA CYS A 74 -2.69 -3.00 10.49
C CYS A 74 -3.25 -1.64 10.93
N VAL A 75 -2.41 -0.60 10.95
CA VAL A 75 -2.86 0.78 11.17
C VAL A 75 -2.59 1.64 9.95
N VAL A 76 -3.42 2.67 9.79
CA VAL A 76 -3.14 3.83 8.95
C VAL A 76 -3.04 5.07 9.83
N ILE A 77 -2.00 5.89 9.59
CA ILE A 77 -1.70 7.09 10.39
C ILE A 77 -1.61 8.28 9.46
N LYS A 78 -2.56 9.21 9.60
CA LYS A 78 -2.66 10.44 8.81
C LYS A 78 -1.38 11.27 8.91
N SER A 79 -0.87 11.67 7.75
CA SER A 79 0.36 12.46 7.60
C SER A 79 0.13 13.57 6.57
N LYS A 80 -0.21 14.78 7.07
CA LYS A 80 -0.38 15.97 6.22
C LYS A 80 0.86 16.31 5.41
N SER A 81 2.04 15.95 5.91
CA SER A 81 3.33 16.13 5.22
C SER A 81 3.42 15.35 3.90
N LEU A 82 2.59 14.31 3.71
CA LEU A 82 2.49 13.55 2.46
C LEU A 82 1.46 14.13 1.46
N ASP A 83 0.58 15.06 1.86
CA ASP A 83 -0.47 15.58 0.98
C ASP A 83 0.13 16.40 -0.18
N GLY A 84 1.03 17.34 0.16
CA GLY A 84 1.60 18.33 -0.75
C GLY A 84 2.87 17.91 -1.51
N ILE A 85 3.34 16.67 -1.36
CA ILE A 85 4.57 16.22 -2.06
C ILE A 85 4.32 16.04 -3.57
N THR A 86 5.32 16.35 -4.38
CA THR A 86 5.32 16.08 -5.83
C THR A 86 5.82 14.66 -6.09
N PRO A 87 5.17 13.85 -6.96
CA PRO A 87 5.69 12.53 -7.32
C PRO A 87 7.10 12.62 -7.90
N ASN A 88 8.00 11.75 -7.46
CA ASN A 88 9.37 11.64 -7.97
C ASN A 88 9.88 10.20 -7.88
N HIS A 89 9.80 9.46 -8.97
CA HIS A 89 10.33 8.11 -9.10
C HIS A 89 11.79 8.05 -9.59
N SER A 90 12.44 9.18 -9.87
CA SER A 90 13.82 9.20 -10.37
C SER A 90 14.86 8.48 -9.48
N PRO A 91 14.75 8.42 -8.12
CA PRO A 91 15.63 7.59 -7.30
C PRO A 91 15.55 6.08 -7.61
N PHE A 92 14.44 5.64 -8.23
CA PHE A 92 14.19 4.27 -8.64
C PHE A 92 14.33 4.05 -10.16
N GLN A 93 14.72 5.06 -10.95
CA GLN A 93 14.75 5.02 -12.42
C GLN A 93 15.48 3.80 -12.98
N LYS A 94 16.60 3.39 -12.36
CA LYS A 94 17.34 2.18 -12.77
C LYS A 94 16.48 0.91 -12.66
N HIS A 95 15.74 0.76 -11.56
CA HIS A 95 14.88 -0.39 -11.31
C HIS A 95 13.67 -0.37 -12.24
N ILE A 96 13.09 0.81 -12.48
CA ILE A 96 11.99 1.01 -13.42
C ILE A 96 12.40 0.66 -14.86
N ASN A 97 13.58 1.11 -15.31
CA ASN A 97 14.12 0.75 -16.63
C ASN A 97 14.35 -0.77 -16.78
N ASP A 98 14.82 -1.42 -15.71
CA ASP A 98 14.98 -2.87 -15.62
C ASP A 98 13.63 -3.64 -15.47
N LYS A 99 12.49 -2.93 -15.37
CA LYS A 99 11.16 -3.45 -15.03
C LYS A 99 11.10 -4.24 -13.71
N LYS A 100 11.94 -3.85 -12.74
CA LYS A 100 12.00 -4.42 -11.38
C LYS A 100 11.14 -3.59 -10.44
N ASN A 101 10.03 -4.19 -10.01
CA ASN A 101 9.16 -3.65 -8.97
C ASN A 101 9.66 -3.94 -7.55
N SER A 102 10.61 -4.86 -7.36
CA SER A 102 11.24 -5.15 -6.06
C SER A 102 12.77 -5.16 -6.11
N PHE A 103 13.42 -4.70 -5.04
CA PHE A 103 14.88 -4.66 -4.92
C PHE A 103 15.35 -4.40 -3.48
N THR A 104 16.59 -4.77 -3.19
CA THR A 104 17.27 -4.45 -1.93
C THR A 104 17.83 -3.02 -1.98
N SER A 105 17.62 -2.24 -0.91
CA SER A 105 18.22 -0.92 -0.71
C SER A 105 19.71 -1.01 -0.35
N ASN A 106 20.42 0.11 -0.44
CA ASN A 106 21.80 0.24 0.05
C ASN A 106 21.96 -0.09 1.55
N SER A 107 20.86 -0.02 2.32
CA SER A 107 20.81 -0.38 3.75
C SER A 107 20.37 -1.84 4.03
N GLY A 108 20.27 -2.68 2.99
CA GLY A 108 19.94 -4.11 3.14
C GLY A 108 18.47 -4.42 3.44
N ASN A 109 17.58 -3.45 3.26
CA ASN A 109 16.13 -3.60 3.40
C ASN A 109 15.48 -3.85 2.03
N ILE A 110 14.27 -4.40 1.97
CA ILE A 110 13.59 -4.63 0.68
C ILE A 110 12.57 -3.53 0.42
N LEU A 111 12.58 -3.01 -0.80
CA LEU A 111 11.63 -2.02 -1.30
C LEU A 111 10.80 -2.65 -2.43
N ILE A 112 9.49 -2.46 -2.38
CA ILE A 112 8.54 -2.84 -3.43
C ILE A 112 7.80 -1.59 -3.89
N ILE A 113 7.87 -1.28 -5.19
CA ILE A 113 7.31 -0.07 -5.81
C ILE A 113 6.31 -0.45 -6.92
N PRO A 114 5.25 0.34 -7.16
CA PRO A 114 4.55 0.26 -8.43
C PRO A 114 5.44 0.81 -9.54
N LEU A 115 5.39 0.18 -10.72
CA LEU A 115 6.03 0.72 -11.92
C LEU A 115 5.16 1.87 -12.47
N PRO A 116 5.74 2.97 -12.99
CA PRO A 116 4.95 4.04 -13.59
C PRO A 116 4.09 3.51 -14.74
N GLU A 117 2.79 3.78 -14.66
CA GLU A 117 1.81 3.52 -15.71
C GLU A 117 1.19 4.84 -16.19
N LYS A 118 0.52 4.78 -17.33
CA LYS A 118 -0.13 5.95 -17.94
C LYS A 118 -1.62 5.73 -18.12
N ASN A 119 -2.39 6.81 -17.99
CA ASN A 119 -3.81 6.79 -18.31
C ASN A 119 -4.06 6.80 -19.83
N GLU A 120 -5.34 6.76 -20.21
CA GLU A 120 -5.80 6.84 -21.61
C GLU A 120 -5.36 8.12 -22.35
N ASN A 121 -5.10 9.20 -21.61
CA ASN A 121 -4.58 10.47 -22.14
C ASN A 121 -3.04 10.50 -22.25
N ASN A 122 -2.35 9.38 -22.01
CA ASN A 122 -0.88 9.25 -22.01
C ASN A 122 -0.17 10.09 -20.93
N GLU A 123 -0.89 10.49 -19.88
CA GLU A 123 -0.39 11.15 -18.67
C GLU A 123 0.08 10.09 -17.66
N GLU A 124 1.19 10.36 -16.96
CA GLU A 124 1.71 9.44 -15.92
C GLU A 124 0.82 9.49 -14.66
N LEU A 125 0.48 8.31 -14.13
CA LEU A 125 -0.35 8.19 -12.94
C LEU A 125 0.44 8.53 -11.67
N ASP A 126 -0.14 9.38 -10.80
CA ASP A 126 0.50 9.80 -9.55
C ASP A 126 0.49 8.67 -8.51
N TYR A 127 1.66 8.11 -8.22
CA TYR A 127 1.89 7.15 -7.12
C TYR A 127 2.80 7.71 -6.03
N LYS A 128 2.77 9.01 -5.73
CA LYS A 128 3.64 9.65 -4.71
C LYS A 128 3.59 9.00 -3.32
N ASN A 129 2.47 8.38 -2.96
CA ASN A 129 2.25 7.66 -1.71
C ASN A 129 1.13 6.60 -1.89
N LEU A 130 0.86 5.81 -0.83
CA LEU A 130 -0.14 4.73 -0.88
C LEU A 130 -1.57 5.23 -1.13
N THR A 131 -1.92 6.39 -0.57
CA THR A 131 -3.23 7.03 -0.76
C THR A 131 -3.47 7.36 -2.23
N SER A 132 -2.50 8.02 -2.89
CA SER A 132 -2.55 8.31 -4.34
C SER A 132 -2.63 7.03 -5.17
N PHE A 133 -1.80 6.01 -4.89
CA PHE A 133 -1.84 4.74 -5.63
C PHE A 133 -3.21 4.05 -5.57
N ILE A 134 -3.80 3.92 -4.37
CA ILE A 134 -5.11 3.28 -4.18
C ILE A 134 -6.23 4.06 -4.86
N GLN A 135 -6.12 5.39 -4.93
CA GLN A 135 -7.08 6.30 -5.58
C GLN A 135 -6.95 6.34 -7.10
N ASN A 136 -5.73 6.40 -7.64
CA ASN A 136 -5.47 6.75 -9.03
C ASN A 136 -5.36 5.53 -9.96
N VAL A 137 -4.97 4.36 -9.45
CA VAL A 137 -4.99 3.12 -10.25
C VAL A 137 -6.45 2.69 -10.47
N PRO A 138 -6.91 2.46 -11.71
CA PRO A 138 -8.25 1.95 -11.97
C PRO A 138 -8.48 0.57 -11.35
N ASP A 139 -9.69 0.30 -10.85
CA ASP A 139 -10.04 -1.04 -10.34
C ASP A 139 -10.11 -2.13 -11.43
N THR A 140 -10.07 -1.73 -12.70
CA THR A 140 -9.89 -2.62 -13.87
C THR A 140 -8.42 -2.93 -14.19
N SER A 141 -7.46 -2.26 -13.56
CA SER A 141 -6.03 -2.54 -13.75
C SER A 141 -5.54 -3.63 -12.80
N GLU A 142 -4.80 -4.59 -13.35
CA GLU A 142 -4.08 -5.62 -12.58
C GLU A 142 -2.94 -5.05 -11.73
N GLN A 143 -2.63 -3.75 -11.81
CA GLN A 143 -1.49 -3.17 -11.10
C GLN A 143 -1.63 -3.23 -9.57
N LYS A 144 -2.84 -3.03 -9.00
CA LYS A 144 -3.06 -3.21 -7.54
C LYS A 144 -2.78 -4.66 -7.12
N GLN A 145 -3.28 -5.61 -7.92
CA GLN A 145 -3.10 -7.04 -7.69
C GLN A 145 -1.62 -7.45 -7.77
N THR A 146 -0.92 -7.11 -8.86
CA THR A 146 0.48 -7.50 -9.06
C THR A 146 1.41 -6.82 -8.04
N PHE A 147 1.10 -5.60 -7.61
CA PHE A 147 1.81 -4.93 -6.50
C PHE A 147 1.65 -5.70 -5.19
N TRP A 148 0.42 -6.06 -4.78
CA TRP A 148 0.21 -6.82 -3.55
C TRP A 148 0.80 -8.24 -3.61
N GLN A 149 0.76 -8.88 -4.77
CA GLN A 149 1.38 -10.19 -4.99
C GLN A 149 2.90 -10.13 -4.77
N GLU A 150 3.58 -9.09 -5.29
CA GLU A 150 5.02 -8.94 -5.07
C GLU A 150 5.34 -8.60 -3.60
N VAL A 151 4.53 -7.79 -2.93
CA VAL A 151 4.65 -7.58 -1.47
C VAL A 151 4.54 -8.90 -0.71
N ALA A 152 3.58 -9.76 -1.06
CA ALA A 152 3.40 -11.07 -0.43
C ALA A 152 4.60 -12.00 -0.64
N HIS A 153 5.07 -12.07 -1.88
CA HIS A 153 6.21 -12.88 -2.30
C HIS A 153 7.49 -12.46 -1.57
N GLN A 154 7.81 -11.16 -1.58
CA GLN A 154 8.98 -10.64 -0.89
C GLN A 154 8.90 -10.80 0.63
N LEU A 155 7.72 -10.62 1.23
CA LEU A 155 7.53 -10.84 2.67
C LEU A 155 7.78 -12.31 3.03
N GLU A 156 7.07 -13.24 2.40
CA GLU A 156 7.17 -14.67 2.71
C GLU A 156 8.59 -15.22 2.49
N ALA A 157 9.25 -14.83 1.39
CA ALA A 157 10.63 -15.23 1.08
C ALA A 157 11.64 -14.77 2.14
N ASN A 158 11.31 -13.71 2.91
CA ASN A 158 12.20 -13.10 3.89
C ASN A 158 11.78 -13.32 5.35
N LEU A 159 10.72 -14.11 5.61
CA LEU A 159 10.36 -14.49 6.97
C LEU A 159 11.34 -15.52 7.56
N GLU A 160 11.78 -15.25 8.78
CA GLU A 160 12.56 -16.14 9.62
C GLU A 160 11.77 -16.49 10.89
N SER A 161 12.16 -17.52 11.64
CA SER A 161 11.42 -17.92 12.85
C SER A 161 11.53 -16.89 13.98
N ASN A 162 12.74 -16.42 14.27
CA ASN A 162 13.01 -15.57 15.45
C ASN A 162 13.45 -14.14 15.09
N ASN A 163 13.66 -13.85 13.80
CA ASN A 163 14.05 -12.52 13.31
C ASN A 163 12.86 -11.88 12.59
N PRO A 164 12.11 -10.96 13.24
CA PRO A 164 10.93 -10.34 12.66
C PRO A 164 11.23 -9.53 11.39
N ARG A 165 10.15 -9.28 10.64
CA ARG A 165 10.08 -8.32 9.55
C ARG A 165 8.97 -7.31 9.81
N TRP A 166 9.27 -6.06 9.51
CA TRP A 166 8.36 -4.94 9.61
C TRP A 166 7.93 -4.49 8.23
N LEU A 167 6.62 -4.52 7.99
CA LEU A 167 5.99 -4.18 6.71
C LEU A 167 5.29 -2.81 6.82
N SER A 168 5.74 -1.82 6.06
CA SER A 168 5.18 -0.47 6.13
C SER A 168 5.32 0.38 4.87
N THR A 169 4.63 1.52 4.82
CA THR A 169 4.88 2.63 3.88
C THR A 169 5.03 3.94 4.65
N HIS A 170 6.09 4.72 4.36
CA HIS A 170 6.35 6.01 5.00
C HIS A 170 6.43 7.19 4.01
N GLY A 171 7.15 7.05 2.88
CA GLY A 171 7.07 8.01 1.76
C GLY A 171 7.71 9.40 1.93
N LEU A 172 8.09 9.84 3.14
CA LEU A 172 8.66 11.19 3.33
C LEU A 172 10.06 11.40 2.75
N GLY A 173 10.85 10.34 2.53
CA GLY A 173 12.21 10.44 1.98
C GLY A 173 12.29 10.36 0.46
N ILE A 174 11.36 9.63 -0.17
CA ILE A 174 11.23 9.49 -1.63
C ILE A 174 9.73 9.53 -1.92
N SER A 175 9.28 10.53 -2.66
CA SER A 175 7.88 10.77 -3.02
C SER A 175 7.42 9.87 -4.18
N TRP A 176 7.60 8.57 -4.00
CA TRP A 176 7.01 7.50 -4.81
C TRP A 176 6.73 6.33 -3.89
N LEU A 177 5.58 5.67 -4.06
CA LEU A 177 5.16 4.56 -3.21
C LEU A 177 6.25 3.49 -3.17
N HIS A 178 6.70 3.20 -1.96
CA HIS A 178 7.54 2.06 -1.66
C HIS A 178 7.04 1.39 -0.39
N VAL A 179 6.56 0.16 -0.51
CA VAL A 179 6.40 -0.75 0.62
C VAL A 179 7.79 -1.20 1.05
N ARG A 180 8.03 -1.16 2.36
CA ARG A 180 9.28 -1.52 3.00
C ARG A 180 9.11 -2.86 3.71
N ILE A 181 10.10 -3.73 3.59
CA ILE A 181 10.26 -4.91 4.45
C ILE A 181 11.62 -4.76 5.14
N ASP A 182 11.57 -4.23 6.35
CA ASP A 182 12.75 -3.85 7.13
C ASP A 182 13.01 -4.87 8.26
N LYS A 183 14.29 -5.02 8.66
CA LYS A 183 14.72 -5.89 9.77
C LYS A 183 14.56 -5.25 11.15
N GLN A 184 14.07 -4.02 11.19
CA GLN A 184 13.81 -3.17 12.36
C GLN A 184 12.60 -2.27 12.03
N PRO A 185 11.89 -1.72 13.02
CA PRO A 185 10.74 -0.83 12.80
C PRO A 185 11.17 0.59 12.39
N ILE A 186 12.01 0.71 11.35
CA ILE A 186 12.50 1.99 10.85
C ILE A 186 11.32 2.76 10.24
N TYR A 187 11.21 4.04 10.56
CA TYR A 187 10.12 4.95 10.14
C TYR A 187 8.72 4.59 10.65
N TYR A 188 8.58 3.68 11.62
CA TYR A 188 7.29 3.43 12.25
C TYR A 188 6.85 4.62 13.11
N SER A 189 5.59 5.02 12.95
CA SER A 189 4.91 6.00 13.80
C SER A 189 4.11 5.31 14.91
N TRP A 190 3.63 4.10 14.70
CA TRP A 190 2.88 3.33 15.70
C TRP A 190 3.79 2.64 16.71
N ASN A 191 3.72 3.05 17.98
CA ASN A 191 4.64 2.56 19.00
C ASN A 191 4.40 1.09 19.39
N GLU A 192 3.17 0.58 19.33
CA GLU A 192 2.88 -0.83 19.67
C GLU A 192 3.62 -1.79 18.73
N TYR A 193 3.78 -1.42 17.45
CA TYR A 193 4.43 -2.29 16.47
C TYR A 193 5.97 -2.17 16.46
N LYS A 194 6.55 -1.29 17.30
CA LYS A 194 8.02 -1.18 17.43
C LYS A 194 8.64 -2.25 18.32
N GLN A 195 7.82 -2.95 19.11
CA GLN A 195 8.27 -3.97 20.04
C GLN A 195 8.10 -5.36 19.42
N PHE A 196 9.06 -6.25 19.67
CA PHE A 196 8.96 -7.67 19.40
C PHE A 196 9.70 -8.41 20.53
N THR A 197 9.01 -9.29 21.24
CA THR A 197 9.52 -9.92 22.46
C THR A 197 9.77 -11.42 22.25
N GLU A 198 10.49 -12.06 23.17
CA GLU A 198 10.62 -13.53 23.11
C GLU A 198 9.28 -14.24 23.32
N ASP A 199 8.37 -13.64 24.09
CA ASP A 199 7.06 -14.23 24.37
C ASP A 199 6.17 -14.22 23.12
N ASP A 200 6.39 -13.29 22.18
CA ASP A 200 5.77 -13.31 20.85
C ASP A 200 6.09 -14.58 20.05
N ASN A 201 7.24 -15.22 20.30
CA ASN A 201 7.58 -16.51 19.70
C ASN A 201 6.95 -17.69 20.44
N LYS A 202 6.77 -17.61 21.77
CA LYS A 202 6.33 -18.73 22.63
C LYS A 202 4.83 -19.02 22.51
N ASP A 203 4.00 -17.99 22.37
CA ASP A 203 2.56 -18.13 22.09
C ASP A 203 2.25 -19.05 20.89
N SER A 204 3.20 -19.16 19.96
CA SER A 204 3.05 -19.93 18.71
C SER A 204 3.47 -21.39 18.82
N GLN A 205 4.06 -21.81 19.96
CA GLN A 205 4.47 -23.18 20.24
C GLN A 205 3.46 -23.92 21.12
N ASN A 206 2.85 -23.23 22.10
CA ASN A 206 1.87 -23.84 23.01
C ASN A 206 0.62 -24.39 22.31
N ASP A 207 0.21 -23.82 21.17
CA ASP A 207 -0.89 -24.32 20.33
C ASP A 207 -0.56 -25.62 19.57
N LYS A 208 0.70 -26.06 19.53
CA LYS A 208 1.13 -27.29 18.83
C LYS A 208 1.27 -28.49 19.75
N ASP A 209 1.56 -28.26 21.03
CA ASP A 209 1.64 -29.31 22.05
C ASP A 209 0.28 -29.60 22.67
N GLY A 210 -0.72 -29.83 21.80
CA GLY A 210 -2.04 -30.34 22.13
C GLY A 210 -2.01 -31.80 22.61
N LYS A 211 -1.21 -32.07 23.65
CA LYS A 211 -1.22 -33.33 24.37
C LYS A 211 -2.53 -33.39 25.18
N LEU A 212 -3.43 -34.24 24.71
CA LEU A 212 -4.66 -34.61 25.43
C LEU A 212 -4.34 -34.87 26.92
N PRO A 213 -5.14 -34.32 27.86
CA PRO A 213 -5.14 -34.80 29.23
C PRO A 213 -5.43 -36.31 29.22
N ASP A 214 -4.59 -37.07 29.89
CA ASP A 214 -4.77 -38.51 30.07
C ASP A 214 -5.83 -38.72 31.16
N ASP A 215 -7.09 -38.80 30.75
CA ASP A 215 -8.25 -39.04 31.62
C ASP A 215 -8.19 -40.46 32.21
N ASN A 216 -7.33 -40.68 33.21
CA ASN A 216 -7.44 -41.78 34.18
C ASN A 216 -6.55 -41.56 35.43
N LYS A 217 -7.15 -41.05 36.51
CA LYS A 217 -7.07 -41.70 37.84
C LYS A 217 -7.95 -41.04 38.91
N ASP A 218 -9.00 -41.78 39.25
CA ASP A 218 -9.62 -41.97 40.57
C ASP A 218 -9.49 -40.91 41.67
N SER A 219 -10.67 -40.37 42.01
CA SER A 219 -11.17 -40.07 43.36
C SER A 219 -10.39 -40.63 44.55
N GLN A 220 -10.17 -39.79 45.57
CA GLN A 220 -10.99 -39.80 46.80
C GLN A 220 -10.68 -38.61 47.72
N ASN A 221 -11.72 -38.17 48.45
CA ASN A 221 -11.73 -37.52 49.78
C ASN A 221 -10.57 -36.55 50.15
N ASP A 222 -10.85 -35.31 50.57
CA ASP A 222 -11.54 -35.11 51.85
C ASP A 222 -12.31 -33.79 51.96
N LYS A 223 -13.24 -33.79 52.93
CA LYS A 223 -13.93 -32.59 53.40
C LYS A 223 -13.08 -31.94 54.49
N ASP A 224 -12.82 -30.63 54.39
CA ASP A 224 -12.99 -29.76 55.55
C ASP A 224 -13.10 -28.29 55.15
N GLY A 225 -14.10 -27.61 55.72
CA GLY A 225 -14.39 -26.22 55.40
C GLY A 225 -13.62 -25.25 56.28
N LYS A 226 -12.86 -24.32 55.67
CA LYS A 226 -12.46 -23.10 56.37
C LYS A 226 -12.30 -21.90 55.43
N LEU A 227 -13.26 -20.99 55.50
CA LEU A 227 -13.19 -19.65 54.90
C LEU A 227 -12.12 -18.81 55.60
N PRO A 228 -11.27 -18.09 54.86
CA PRO A 228 -10.57 -16.90 55.35
C PRO A 228 -11.35 -15.63 54.97
N ILE A 229 -11.49 -14.73 55.93
CA ILE A 229 -12.10 -13.40 55.82
C ILE A 229 -11.18 -12.46 55.00
N PRO A 230 -11.71 -11.50 54.22
CA PRO A 230 -10.90 -10.69 53.30
C PRO A 230 -9.99 -9.69 54.02
N ASN A 231 -8.76 -9.55 53.54
CA ASN A 231 -7.78 -8.59 54.04
C ASN A 231 -7.81 -7.30 53.21
N ASN A 232 -8.48 -6.27 53.73
CA ASN A 232 -8.36 -4.90 53.22
C ASN A 232 -6.97 -4.34 53.50
N ASN A 233 -6.20 -3.98 52.47
CA ASN A 233 -5.06 -3.07 52.63
C ASN A 233 -4.75 -2.27 51.35
N GLN A 234 -5.17 -1.01 51.35
CA GLN A 234 -4.67 0.10 50.54
C GLN A 234 -4.86 1.38 51.38
N PRO A 235 -4.10 2.48 51.16
CA PRO A 235 -2.90 2.64 50.33
C PRO A 235 -1.70 3.18 51.15
N PRO A 236 -0.64 3.69 50.50
CA PRO A 236 -0.36 5.11 50.75
C PRO A 236 -0.26 5.96 49.48
N VAL A 237 -0.60 7.24 49.64
CA VAL A 237 -0.50 8.30 48.63
C VAL A 237 0.91 8.89 48.61
N ASN A 238 1.45 9.15 47.42
CA ASN A 238 2.48 10.15 47.13
C ASN A 238 2.33 10.53 45.64
N GLN A 239 1.76 11.68 45.29
CA GLN A 239 2.41 13.01 45.23
C GLN A 239 3.56 13.11 44.21
N ASP A 240 3.20 13.75 43.09
CA ASP A 240 3.98 14.72 42.31
C ASP A 240 5.46 14.46 42.02
N LYS A 241 5.73 13.84 40.86
CA LYS A 241 6.90 14.20 40.03
C LYS A 241 6.53 14.38 38.56
N LYS A 242 6.43 15.65 38.17
CA LYS A 242 6.37 16.17 36.80
C LYS A 242 7.61 15.73 36.00
N PRO A 243 7.50 15.03 34.87
CA PRO A 243 8.64 14.77 33.98
C PRO A 243 9.07 16.06 33.26
N ASN A 244 10.38 16.29 33.19
CA ASN A 244 10.94 17.35 32.36
C ASN A 244 10.87 16.98 30.88
N LEU A 245 10.62 17.98 30.05
CA LEU A 245 10.61 17.91 28.59
C LEU A 245 12.07 17.84 28.07
N PRO A 246 12.45 16.84 27.25
CA PRO A 246 13.66 16.91 26.45
C PRO A 246 13.39 17.70 25.16
N THR A 247 14.16 18.75 24.94
CA THR A 247 14.13 19.57 23.72
C THR A 247 14.50 18.75 22.48
N GLU A 248 13.83 19.00 21.36
CA GLU A 248 14.25 18.49 20.05
C GLU A 248 15.56 19.17 19.60
N GLU A 249 16.69 18.46 19.64
CA GLU A 249 17.88 18.82 18.88
C GLU A 249 17.99 17.96 17.63
N ASN A 250 17.54 18.50 16.49
CA ASN A 250 17.90 17.97 15.17
C ASN A 250 19.37 18.29 14.89
N PRO A 251 20.25 17.29 14.65
CA PRO A 251 21.59 17.57 14.15
C PRO A 251 21.50 18.05 12.69
N SER A 252 21.78 19.34 12.50
CA SER A 252 21.93 19.93 11.17
C SER A 252 23.18 19.38 10.48
N PHE A 253 23.01 18.81 9.28
CA PHE A 253 24.14 18.49 8.42
C PHE A 253 24.72 19.79 7.84
N SER A 254 25.88 20.19 8.33
CA SER A 254 26.66 21.30 7.79
C SER A 254 27.39 20.87 6.52
N ASN A 255 27.17 21.59 5.43
CA ASN A 255 28.07 21.55 4.27
C ASN A 255 29.40 22.19 4.67
N ASN A 256 30.52 21.51 4.36
CA ASN A 256 31.80 22.17 4.12
C ASN A 256 32.62 21.37 3.10
N ASN A 257 33.25 22.09 2.18
CA ASN A 257 34.05 21.54 1.09
C ASN A 257 35.44 21.09 1.59
N SER A 258 36.00 20.03 1.01
CA SER A 258 37.26 20.12 0.24
C SER A 258 37.69 18.75 -0.35
N ASP A 259 38.60 18.84 -1.32
CA ASP A 259 39.55 17.81 -1.77
C ASP A 259 39.04 16.58 -2.54
N SER A 260 39.08 16.74 -3.87
CA SER A 260 39.19 15.65 -4.83
C SER A 260 40.56 14.97 -4.77
N PRO A 261 40.65 13.71 -5.22
CA PRO A 261 41.66 13.42 -6.24
C PRO A 261 41.09 12.68 -7.46
N THR A 262 41.50 13.12 -8.65
CA THR A 262 41.22 12.46 -9.93
C THR A 262 42.09 11.21 -10.14
N PRO A 263 41.57 10.14 -10.76
CA PRO A 263 42.37 9.15 -11.47
C PRO A 263 42.60 9.58 -12.92
N THR A 264 43.86 9.55 -13.33
CA THR A 264 44.33 9.86 -14.69
C THR A 264 43.97 8.81 -15.73
N GLY A 265 43.71 9.26 -16.96
CA GLY A 265 44.38 8.70 -18.14
C GLY A 265 43.58 7.73 -19.01
N TYR A 266 42.99 8.25 -20.09
CA TYR A 266 42.92 7.53 -21.36
C TYR A 266 43.30 8.46 -22.52
N ASN A 267 44.35 8.07 -23.26
CA ASN A 267 44.82 8.76 -24.45
C ASN A 267 44.03 8.30 -25.69
N SER A 268 43.47 9.23 -26.45
CA SER A 268 43.10 9.00 -27.85
C SER A 268 43.63 10.14 -28.72
N LYS A 269 44.18 9.79 -29.88
CA LYS A 269 45.11 10.63 -30.65
C LYS A 269 44.39 11.71 -31.46
N LYS A 270 45.05 12.86 -31.59
CA LYS A 270 44.75 13.87 -32.62
C LYS A 270 44.82 13.23 -34.02
N LEU A 271 43.80 13.48 -34.84
CA LEU A 271 43.91 13.57 -36.29
C LEU A 271 43.57 15.01 -36.70
N LYS A 272 44.31 15.55 -37.67
CA LYS A 272 44.11 16.92 -38.19
C LYS A 272 43.01 16.93 -39.27
N PRO A 273 42.36 18.08 -39.52
CA PRO A 273 41.44 18.25 -40.63
C PRO A 273 42.18 18.58 -41.92
N ASP A 274 41.68 18.09 -43.05
CA ASP A 274 41.95 18.64 -44.37
C ASP A 274 40.67 19.24 -44.96
N LYS A 275 40.82 20.42 -45.57
CA LYS A 275 39.79 21.05 -46.40
C LYS A 275 40.02 20.66 -47.85
N LYS A 276 38.94 20.44 -48.61
CA LYS A 276 38.75 21.08 -49.92
C LYS A 276 37.32 20.94 -50.42
N ASP A 277 36.73 22.11 -50.63
CA ASP A 277 35.78 22.53 -51.66
C ASP A 277 35.34 21.49 -52.70
N GLU A 278 34.03 21.30 -52.89
CA GLU A 278 33.35 21.67 -54.14
C GLU A 278 31.81 21.69 -54.00
N LYS A 279 31.17 22.59 -54.75
CA LYS A 279 29.71 22.74 -54.94
C LYS A 279 29.43 22.49 -56.43
N PRO A 280 28.25 21.97 -56.82
CA PRO A 280 27.28 22.90 -57.43
C PRO A 280 25.79 22.61 -57.10
N ASN A 281 24.93 23.52 -57.56
CA ASN A 281 23.46 23.56 -57.38
C ASN A 281 22.69 22.59 -58.29
N PHE A 282 21.44 22.31 -57.89
CA PHE A 282 20.17 22.37 -58.66
C PHE A 282 19.05 22.46 -57.59
N GLU A 283 18.12 23.44 -57.50
CA GLU A 283 17.04 23.85 -58.42
C GLU A 283 16.21 22.65 -58.94
N ASN A 284 14.89 22.55 -58.87
CA ASN A 284 13.76 23.34 -58.31
C ASN A 284 12.74 22.30 -57.74
N ASP A 285 11.55 22.57 -57.18
CA ASP A 285 10.50 23.50 -57.63
C ASP A 285 9.38 23.70 -56.57
N SER A 286 8.50 24.67 -56.81
CA SER A 286 7.44 25.14 -55.91
C SER A 286 6.02 24.80 -56.39
N THR A 287 5.09 24.51 -55.48
CA THR A 287 3.65 24.97 -55.49
C THR A 287 2.94 24.40 -54.24
N ASN A 288 2.22 25.09 -53.33
CA ASN A 288 1.47 26.36 -53.23
C ASN A 288 -0.06 26.17 -53.25
N GLN A 289 -0.75 26.77 -52.25
CA GLN A 289 -2.21 26.92 -52.06
C GLN A 289 -2.99 25.64 -51.65
N LYS A 290 -4.10 25.71 -50.87
CA LYS A 290 -5.15 26.76 -50.88
C LYS A 290 -5.89 26.91 -49.54
N ILE A 291 -6.21 28.16 -49.20
CA ILE A 291 -7.13 28.56 -48.11
C ILE A 291 -8.58 28.46 -48.61
N GLN A 292 -9.53 28.04 -47.75
CA GLN A 292 -10.94 28.40 -47.93
C GLN A 292 -11.56 28.95 -46.64
N GLU A 293 -12.23 30.07 -46.82
CA GLU A 293 -13.01 30.85 -45.87
C GLU A 293 -14.49 30.66 -46.24
N VAL A 294 -15.38 30.44 -45.27
CA VAL A 294 -16.84 30.51 -45.47
C VAL A 294 -17.46 31.32 -44.34
N LYS A 295 -18.38 32.23 -44.71
CA LYS A 295 -18.94 33.28 -43.86
C LYS A 295 -20.22 32.87 -43.13
N GLN A 296 -20.47 33.62 -42.06
CA GLN A 296 -21.68 33.74 -41.24
C GLN A 296 -23.03 33.71 -41.99
N THR A 297 -24.07 33.26 -41.29
CA THR A 297 -25.36 33.97 -41.17
C THR A 297 -25.87 33.91 -39.72
N ASN A 298 -26.56 34.96 -39.26
CA ASN A 298 -27.17 35.07 -37.93
C ASN A 298 -28.70 34.91 -37.99
N SER A 299 -29.32 34.34 -36.95
CA SER A 299 -30.70 34.56 -36.48
C SER A 299 -30.89 33.77 -35.18
N ASP A 300 -31.04 34.28 -33.96
CA ASP A 300 -31.81 35.40 -33.37
C ASP A 300 -33.20 34.99 -32.84
N SER A 301 -33.46 35.29 -31.55
CA SER A 301 -34.69 35.03 -30.75
C SER A 301 -35.11 33.54 -30.58
N SER A 302 -35.83 33.08 -29.55
CA SER A 302 -36.31 33.67 -28.30
C SER A 302 -36.69 32.58 -27.28
N GLN A 303 -36.41 32.80 -25.98
CA GLN A 303 -37.20 32.30 -24.84
C GLN A 303 -38.36 33.28 -24.59
N PRO A 304 -39.55 32.92 -24.03
CA PRO A 304 -39.63 32.37 -22.67
C PRO A 304 -40.87 31.50 -22.28
N THR A 305 -40.89 31.10 -20.99
CA THR A 305 -42.02 30.91 -20.05
C THR A 305 -42.35 29.52 -19.50
N ASN A 306 -42.55 29.52 -18.17
CA ASN A 306 -43.06 28.43 -17.34
C ASN A 306 -44.54 28.12 -17.61
N SER A 307 -44.96 26.87 -17.39
CA SER A 307 -46.13 26.60 -16.52
C SER A 307 -46.09 25.20 -15.90
N ASN A 308 -46.56 25.09 -14.65
CA ASN A 308 -46.74 23.83 -13.95
C ASN A 308 -48.04 23.14 -14.39
N SER A 309 -48.04 21.81 -14.48
CA SER A 309 -49.20 21.00 -14.04
C SER A 309 -48.76 19.57 -13.68
N LEU A 310 -49.55 18.90 -12.84
CA LEU A 310 -49.21 17.63 -12.19
C LEU A 310 -50.46 16.74 -12.18
N LEU A 311 -50.27 15.41 -12.37
CA LEU A 311 -51.25 14.32 -12.18
C LEU A 311 -52.35 14.20 -13.29
N TRP A 312 -52.98 13.05 -13.60
CA TRP A 312 -53.04 11.71 -12.97
C TRP A 312 -53.03 10.52 -13.99
N ILE A 313 -52.37 9.44 -13.57
CA ILE A 313 -52.59 7.98 -13.76
C ILE A 313 -53.68 7.45 -14.73
N VAL A 314 -53.28 6.52 -15.64
CA VAL A 314 -53.86 5.17 -15.98
C VAL A 314 -52.71 4.33 -16.61
N GLY A 315 -52.56 2.99 -16.49
CA GLY A 315 -53.25 2.01 -15.61
C GLY A 315 -53.18 0.50 -15.99
N ILE A 316 -52.56 0.07 -17.11
CA ILE A 316 -52.60 -1.33 -17.65
C ILE A 316 -51.15 -1.80 -17.88
N SER A 317 -50.54 -2.75 -17.15
CA SER A 317 -50.84 -4.17 -16.89
C SER A 317 -50.47 -5.13 -18.05
N GLY A 318 -49.44 -5.96 -17.86
CA GLY A 318 -49.05 -7.01 -18.80
C GLY A 318 -47.55 -7.37 -18.75
N GLY A 319 -47.15 -8.27 -17.86
CA GLY A 319 -45.80 -8.83 -17.85
C GLY A 319 -45.74 -10.20 -18.53
N VAL A 320 -44.54 -10.61 -18.99
CA VAL A 320 -44.16 -12.01 -19.26
C VAL A 320 -42.66 -12.19 -18.93
N LEU A 321 -42.28 -13.39 -18.48
CA LEU A 321 -40.95 -13.73 -17.97
C LEU A 321 -39.91 -14.06 -19.06
N VAL A 322 -38.67 -13.63 -18.77
CA VAL A 322 -37.40 -14.36 -18.79
C VAL A 322 -37.29 -15.64 -19.66
N ALA A 323 -36.27 -15.66 -20.52
CA ALA A 323 -35.52 -16.88 -20.86
C ALA A 323 -34.02 -16.58 -20.94
N ILE A 324 -33.20 -17.47 -20.35
CA ILE A 324 -31.75 -17.31 -20.18
C ILE A 324 -31.00 -18.02 -21.33
N GLY A 325 -30.04 -17.33 -21.96
CA GLY A 325 -29.13 -17.91 -22.95
C GLY A 325 -27.75 -18.19 -22.37
N LEU A 326 -27.48 -19.45 -21.99
CA LEU A 326 -26.14 -19.90 -21.58
C LEU A 326 -25.29 -20.27 -22.80
N GLY A 327 -24.19 -19.54 -23.02
CA GLY A 327 -23.17 -19.88 -24.03
C GLY A 327 -21.99 -20.63 -23.41
N ILE A 328 -21.93 -21.96 -23.58
CA ILE A 328 -20.78 -22.78 -23.17
C ILE A 328 -19.88 -23.03 -24.38
N PHE A 329 -18.63 -22.56 -24.32
CA PHE A 329 -17.62 -22.82 -25.35
C PHE A 329 -16.91 -24.15 -25.09
N PHE A 330 -16.93 -25.06 -26.07
CA PHE A 330 -16.15 -26.31 -26.06
C PHE A 330 -14.81 -26.09 -26.77
N TRP A 331 -13.69 -26.39 -26.10
CA TRP A 331 -12.37 -26.49 -26.76
C TRP A 331 -11.76 -27.88 -26.55
N LEU A 332 -11.62 -28.62 -27.66
CA LEU A 332 -11.15 -30.01 -27.67
C LEU A 332 -9.62 -30.07 -27.84
N ARG A 333 -8.91 -30.44 -26.76
CA ARG A 333 -7.47 -30.75 -26.82
C ARG A 333 -7.26 -32.24 -27.11
N LYS A 334 -7.02 -32.60 -28.38
CA LYS A 334 -6.69 -33.97 -28.78
C LYS A 334 -5.21 -34.26 -28.53
N LYS A 335 -4.92 -35.32 -27.76
CA LYS A 335 -3.56 -35.89 -27.62
C LYS A 335 -3.64 -37.42 -27.62
N LYS A 336 -3.14 -38.04 -28.68
CA LYS A 336 -2.43 -39.32 -28.71
C LYS A 336 -1.49 -39.25 -29.91
#